data_AF-A0A6V8E4W8-F1
#
_entry.id   AF-A0A6V8E4W8-F1
#
_cell.length_a   1.000
_cell.length_b   1.000
_cell.length_c   1.000
_cell.angle_alpha   90.00
_cell.angle_beta   90.00
_cell.angle_gamma   90.00
#
_symmetry.space_group_name_H-M   'P 1'
#
loop_
_entity.id
_entity.type
_entity.pdbx_description
1 polymer ?
#
loop_
_entity_poly.entity_id
_entity_poly.type
_entity_poly.pdbx_seq_one_letter_code
_entity_poly.pdbx_strand_id
1 'polypeptide(L)'
;DGDGWADVEDDLPDDGDYWIDSDGDGVADEEDMFANNRFFSDENDAIGLVLLAGFVTSLALLALSSKKRARDDVLSAELTVWLDQFRAAPSNDENSERDSAEAFEKNDLR
;
A
#
# COMPACT_ATOMS: atom_id res chain seq x y z
N ASP A 1 -5.92 39.94 -30.19
CA ASP A 1 -7.40 39.80 -29.97
C ASP A 1 -8.21 41.10 -30.04
N GLY A 2 -7.62 42.30 -29.89
CA GLY A 2 -8.32 43.59 -29.98
C GLY A 2 -8.58 44.28 -28.63
N ASP A 3 -7.92 43.81 -27.57
CA ASP A 3 -7.88 44.37 -26.21
C ASP A 3 -7.10 45.70 -26.10
N GLY A 4 -6.23 45.99 -27.08
CA GLY A 4 -5.40 47.19 -27.16
C GLY A 4 -3.92 46.97 -26.86
N TRP A 5 -3.49 45.74 -26.58
CA TRP A 5 -2.10 45.35 -26.44
C TRP A 5 -1.57 44.72 -27.73
N ALA A 6 -0.23 44.73 -27.87
CA ALA A 6 0.43 44.13 -29.02
C ALA A 6 0.79 42.69 -28.69
N ASP A 7 0.59 41.75 -29.61
CA ASP A 7 0.85 40.30 -29.42
C ASP A 7 2.25 39.94 -28.86
N VAL A 8 3.22 40.86 -28.90
CA VAL A 8 4.59 40.68 -28.37
C VAL A 8 4.76 41.10 -26.90
N GLU A 9 3.81 41.86 -26.38
CA GLU A 9 3.74 42.39 -25.00
C GLU A 9 2.52 41.84 -24.25
N ASP A 10 1.72 41.02 -24.91
CA ASP A 10 0.49 40.43 -24.43
C ASP A 10 0.74 38.96 -24.07
N ASP A 11 0.53 38.62 -22.81
CA ASP A 11 0.72 37.27 -22.30
C ASP A 11 -0.44 36.33 -22.70
N LEU A 12 -1.59 36.90 -23.10
CA LEU A 12 -2.80 36.20 -23.54
C LEU A 12 -3.26 36.67 -24.94
N PRO A 13 -2.48 36.45 -26.01
CA PRO A 13 -2.70 37.04 -27.35
C PRO A 13 -3.97 36.60 -28.10
N ASP A 14 -4.73 35.68 -27.51
CA ASP A 14 -6.01 35.18 -28.00
C ASP A 14 -7.20 35.67 -27.14
N ASP A 15 -6.97 36.41 -26.05
CA ASP A 15 -7.97 36.91 -25.10
C ASP A 15 -8.21 38.42 -25.28
N GLY A 16 -9.41 38.80 -25.72
CA GLY A 16 -9.74 40.20 -26.00
C GLY A 16 -10.05 41.05 -24.77
N ASP A 17 -10.09 40.45 -23.59
CA ASP A 17 -10.45 41.09 -22.33
C ASP A 17 -9.25 41.20 -21.36
N TYR A 18 -8.24 40.33 -21.48
CA TYR A 18 -7.09 40.21 -20.57
C TYR A 18 -5.76 40.04 -21.31
N TRP A 19 -4.67 40.54 -20.71
CA TRP A 19 -3.34 40.61 -21.35
C TRP A 19 -2.16 40.30 -20.43
N ILE A 20 -2.41 40.07 -19.13
CA ILE A 20 -1.39 39.81 -18.10
C ILE A 20 -1.59 38.40 -17.53
N ASP A 21 -0.53 37.60 -17.57
CA ASP A 21 -0.40 36.32 -16.87
C ASP A 21 1.00 36.26 -16.25
N SER A 22 1.09 36.69 -14.99
CA SER A 22 2.36 36.91 -14.28
C SER A 22 3.15 35.63 -14.04
N ASP A 23 2.50 34.46 -14.01
CA ASP A 23 3.15 33.19 -13.72
C ASP A 23 3.16 32.18 -14.90
N GLY A 24 2.44 32.49 -15.97
CA GLY A 24 2.43 31.77 -17.23
C GLY A 24 1.62 30.48 -17.19
N ASP A 25 0.57 30.40 -16.36
CA ASP A 25 -0.31 29.23 -16.30
C ASP A 25 -1.47 29.26 -17.29
N GLY A 26 -1.67 30.38 -17.97
CA GLY A 26 -2.71 30.63 -18.97
C GLY A 26 -4.02 31.14 -18.39
N VAL A 27 -4.07 31.50 -17.11
CA VAL A 27 -5.17 32.19 -16.46
C VAL A 27 -4.75 33.64 -16.23
N ALA A 28 -5.60 34.59 -16.62
CA ALA A 28 -5.29 36.00 -16.41
C ALA A 28 -5.18 36.34 -14.93
N ASP A 29 -4.26 37.26 -14.58
CA ASP A 29 -4.04 37.73 -13.20
C ASP A 29 -5.33 38.21 -12.50
N GLU A 30 -6.29 38.75 -13.27
CA GLU A 30 -7.60 39.18 -12.75
C GLU A 30 -8.56 38.03 -12.40
N GLU A 31 -8.39 36.87 -13.03
CA GLU A 31 -9.18 35.65 -12.78
C GLU A 31 -8.47 34.66 -11.84
N ASP A 32 -7.16 34.78 -11.70
CA ASP A 32 -6.33 33.94 -10.85
C ASP A 32 -6.31 34.43 -9.38
N MET A 33 -6.75 33.57 -8.45
CA MET A 33 -6.67 33.85 -7.01
C MET A 33 -5.22 33.88 -6.48
N PHE A 34 -4.29 33.26 -7.19
CA PHE A 34 -2.88 33.13 -6.88
C PHE A 34 -1.97 33.47 -8.07
N ALA A 35 -2.16 34.64 -8.70
CA ALA A 35 -1.42 35.20 -9.86
C ALA A 35 0.13 35.17 -9.88
N ASN A 36 0.80 34.59 -8.88
CA ASN A 36 2.26 34.37 -8.89
C ASN A 36 2.61 32.89 -8.65
N ASN A 37 1.67 32.00 -8.86
CA ASN A 37 1.73 30.58 -8.57
C ASN A 37 1.12 29.74 -9.69
N ARG A 38 1.97 29.47 -10.68
CA ARG A 38 1.74 28.66 -11.89
C ARG A 38 1.12 27.26 -11.77
N PHE A 39 0.79 26.83 -10.56
CA PHE A 39 0.28 25.50 -10.25
C PHE A 39 -1.14 25.52 -9.70
N PHE A 40 -1.63 26.68 -9.24
CA PHE A 40 -2.93 26.78 -8.59
C PHE A 40 -3.55 28.10 -8.97
N SER A 41 -4.63 28.06 -9.75
CA SER A 41 -5.37 29.27 -10.06
C SER A 41 -6.54 29.47 -9.07
N ASP A 42 -7.05 28.36 -8.50
CA ASP A 42 -8.10 28.35 -7.49
C ASP A 42 -7.97 27.25 -6.42
N GLU A 43 -8.93 27.19 -5.48
CA GLU A 43 -8.97 26.15 -4.44
C GLU A 43 -9.29 24.74 -4.99
N ASN A 44 -9.98 24.64 -6.12
CA ASN A 44 -10.37 23.38 -6.73
C ASN A 44 -9.17 22.68 -7.37
N ASP A 45 -8.20 23.42 -7.90
CA ASP A 45 -6.94 22.87 -8.41
C ASP A 45 -6.19 22.11 -7.32
N ALA A 46 -6.11 22.70 -6.11
CA ALA A 46 -5.50 22.04 -4.97
C ALA A 46 -6.23 20.75 -4.59
N ILE A 47 -7.57 20.77 -4.59
CA ILE A 47 -8.39 19.58 -4.33
C ILE A 47 -8.16 18.53 -5.42
N GLY A 48 -8.15 18.91 -6.69
CA GLY A 48 -7.89 18.04 -7.82
C GLY A 48 -6.54 17.32 -7.73
N LEU A 49 -5.48 18.05 -7.38
CA LEU A 49 -4.14 17.50 -7.20
C LEU A 49 -4.07 16.52 -6.02
N VAL A 50 -4.71 16.81 -4.89
CA VAL A 50 -4.77 15.90 -3.74
C VAL A 50 -5.53 14.62 -4.09
N LEU A 51 -6.64 14.72 -4.82
CA LEU A 51 -7.41 13.55 -5.26
C LEU A 51 -6.62 12.70 -6.26
N LEU A 52 -5.94 13.32 -7.23
CA LEU A 52 -5.09 12.62 -8.18
C LEU A 52 -3.92 11.92 -7.46
N ALA A 53 -3.23 12.62 -6.56
CA ALA A 53 -2.16 12.04 -5.76
C ALA A 53 -2.66 10.86 -4.90
N GLY A 54 -3.83 11.01 -4.27
CA GLY A 54 -4.50 9.94 -3.53
C GLY A 54 -4.84 8.73 -4.41
N PHE A 55 -5.31 8.97 -5.63
CA PHE A 55 -5.62 7.90 -6.58
C PHE A 55 -4.36 7.17 -7.05
N VAL A 56 -3.32 7.90 -7.43
CA VAL A 56 -2.03 7.33 -7.88
C VAL A 56 -1.37 6.55 -6.74
N THR A 57 -1.36 7.07 -5.52
CA THR A 57 -0.80 6.36 -4.35
C THR A 57 -1.62 5.12 -4.00
N SER A 58 -2.95 5.19 -4.09
CA SER A 58 -3.83 4.03 -3.92
C SER A 58 -3.55 2.92 -4.95
N LEU A 59 -3.39 3.30 -6.23
CA LEU A 59 -3.01 2.35 -7.29
C LEU A 59 -1.61 1.75 -7.05
N ALA A 60 -0.65 2.55 -6.61
CA ALA A 60 0.68 2.07 -6.28
C ALA A 60 0.66 1.07 -5.11
N LEU A 61 -0.10 1.38 -4.04
CA LEU A 61 -0.29 0.46 -2.91
C LEU A 61 -1.04 -0.81 -3.31
N LEU A 62 -2.02 -0.70 -4.21
CA LEU A 62 -2.74 -1.85 -4.77
C LEU A 62 -1.80 -2.75 -5.59
N ALA A 63 -0.94 -2.16 -6.41
CA ALA A 63 0.07 -2.90 -7.17
C ALA A 63 1.09 -3.61 -6.24
N LEU A 64 1.52 -2.94 -5.17
CA LEU A 64 2.42 -3.53 -4.17
C LEU A 64 1.75 -4.64 -3.36
N SER A 65 0.49 -4.48 -2.96
CA SER A 65 -0.26 -5.50 -2.21
C SER A 65 -0.56 -6.73 -3.06
N SER A 66 -0.78 -6.57 -4.36
CA SER A 66 -0.93 -7.68 -5.31
C SER A 66 0.34 -8.56 -5.36
N LYS A 67 1.52 -7.96 -5.23
CA LYS A 67 2.81 -8.68 -5.16
C LYS A 67 3.08 -9.30 -3.79
N LYS A 68 2.48 -8.76 -2.72
CA LYS A 68 2.61 -9.28 -1.35
C LYS A 68 1.81 -10.57 -1.16
N ARG A 69 0.61 -10.68 -1.75
CA ARG A 69 -0.23 -11.90 -1.70
C ARG A 69 0.51 -13.17 -2.11
N ALA A 70 1.27 -13.14 -3.20
CA ALA A 70 2.02 -14.32 -3.66
C ALA A 70 3.11 -14.79 -2.67
N ARG A 71 3.73 -13.87 -1.90
CA ARG A 71 4.69 -14.27 -0.85
C ARG A 71 3.99 -14.78 0.40
N ASP A 72 2.89 -14.14 0.78
CA ASP A 72 2.13 -14.53 1.98
C ASP A 72 1.47 -15.91 1.80
N ASP A 73 1.00 -16.25 0.58
CA ASP A 73 0.46 -17.57 0.24
C ASP A 73 1.52 -18.69 0.38
N VAL A 74 2.74 -18.46 -0.10
CA VAL A 74 3.87 -19.42 0.05
C VAL A 74 4.25 -19.61 1.51
N LEU A 75 4.31 -18.53 2.30
CA LEU A 75 4.62 -18.60 3.73
C LEU A 75 3.54 -19.35 4.51
N SER A 76 2.27 -19.18 4.16
CA SER A 76 1.17 -19.94 4.80
C SER A 76 1.19 -21.43 4.46
N ALA A 77 1.60 -21.79 3.23
CA ALA A 77 1.77 -23.18 2.81
C ALA A 77 2.91 -23.87 3.58
N GLU A 78 4.04 -23.19 3.75
CA GLU A 78 5.17 -23.71 4.55
C GLU A 78 4.79 -23.84 6.03
N LEU A 79 4.08 -22.86 6.59
CA LEU A 79 3.67 -22.86 8.00
C LEU A 79 2.65 -23.97 8.31
N THR A 80 1.75 -24.27 7.36
CA THR A 80 0.77 -25.35 7.51
C THR A 80 1.42 -26.73 7.45
N VAL A 81 2.39 -26.95 6.57
CA VAL A 81 3.18 -28.20 6.51
C VAL A 81 3.99 -28.39 7.80
N TRP A 82 4.63 -27.33 8.29
CA TRP A 82 5.34 -27.37 9.57
C TRP A 82 4.37 -27.73 10.71
N LEU A 83 3.21 -27.08 10.82
CA LEU A 83 2.27 -27.32 11.91
C LEU A 83 1.71 -28.76 11.91
N ASP A 84 1.53 -29.36 10.74
CA ASP A 84 1.11 -30.76 10.59
C ASP A 84 2.21 -31.73 11.04
N GLN A 85 3.47 -31.43 10.72
CA GLN A 85 4.64 -32.18 11.20
C GLN A 85 4.76 -32.19 12.74
N PHE A 86 4.40 -31.08 13.41
CA PHE A 86 4.38 -31.01 14.88
C PHE A 86 3.18 -31.73 15.51
N ARG A 87 2.09 -31.91 14.75
CA ARG A 87 0.90 -32.64 15.20
C ARG A 87 1.06 -34.16 15.06
N ALA A 88 1.94 -34.60 14.16
CA ALA A 88 2.24 -36.01 13.91
C ALA A 88 3.35 -36.59 14.80
N ALA A 89 3.87 -35.86 15.79
CA ALA A 89 4.82 -36.42 16.74
C ALA A 89 4.17 -37.59 17.51
N PRO A 90 4.75 -38.81 17.49
CA PRO A 90 4.17 -39.95 18.17
C PRO A 90 4.06 -39.64 19.67
N SER A 91 2.88 -39.87 20.25
CA SER A 91 2.75 -39.93 21.69
C SER A 91 3.67 -41.06 22.18
N ASN A 92 4.68 -40.71 22.96
CA ASN A 92 5.48 -41.68 23.69
C ASN A 92 4.59 -42.29 24.79
N ASP A 93 3.71 -43.21 24.38
CA ASP A 93 2.96 -44.09 25.26
C ASP A 93 3.69 -45.43 25.34
N GLU A 94 4.92 -45.44 25.85
CA GLU A 94 5.60 -46.66 26.28
C GLU A 94 6.04 -46.51 27.74
N ASN A 95 5.06 -46.53 28.65
CA ASN A 95 5.32 -46.91 30.05
C ASN A 95 4.12 -47.64 30.67
N SER A 96 3.69 -48.72 30.02
CA SER A 96 2.85 -49.75 30.63
C SER A 96 3.30 -51.11 30.11
N GLU A 97 3.36 -52.12 30.99
CA GLU A 97 3.74 -53.52 30.73
C GLU A 97 5.21 -53.90 31.01
N ARG A 98 5.55 -53.99 32.30
CA ARG A 98 6.42 -55.07 32.80
C ARG A 98 6.12 -55.34 34.29
N ASP A 99 4.89 -55.76 34.54
CA ASP A 99 4.55 -56.60 35.70
C ASP A 99 4.26 -58.01 35.16
N SER A 100 4.64 -59.04 35.94
CA SER A 100 4.34 -60.49 35.77
C SER A 100 5.35 -61.41 35.06
N ALA A 101 6.56 -61.50 35.62
CA ALA A 101 7.31 -62.77 35.80
C ALA A 101 8.42 -62.44 36.82
N GLU A 102 8.38 -62.83 38.08
CA GLU A 102 8.60 -64.20 38.55
C GLU A 102 7.92 -64.39 39.91
N ALA A 103 6.95 -65.31 39.96
CA ALA A 103 6.42 -65.84 41.19
C ALA A 103 6.71 -67.34 41.23
N PHE A 104 7.93 -67.76 41.60
CA PHE A 104 8.17 -69.12 42.10
C PHE A 104 9.57 -69.29 42.71
N GLU A 105 9.72 -69.13 44.02
CA GLU A 105 10.33 -70.18 44.85
C GLU A 105 9.97 -69.94 46.33
N LYS A 106 9.19 -70.86 46.88
CA LYS A 106 8.89 -70.97 48.32
C LYS A 106 9.99 -71.76 49.01
N ASN A 107 10.27 -71.36 50.25
CA ASN A 107 10.81 -72.18 51.36
C ASN A 107 12.21 -72.77 51.19
N ASP A 108 13.16 -72.35 52.04
CA ASP A 108 13.66 -73.30 53.04
C ASP A 108 14.27 -72.64 54.27
N LEU A 109 14.19 -73.37 55.38
CA LEU A 109 14.56 -73.05 56.74
C LEU A 109 16.09 -72.94 56.97
N ARG A 110 16.55 -71.93 57.72
CA ARG A 110 17.33 -72.05 58.97
C ARG A 110 17.80 -70.70 59.53
#